data_AF-A0A6A5WK06-F1
#
_entry.id   AF-A0A6A5WK06-F1
#
_cell.length_a   1.000
_cell.length_b   1.000
_cell.length_c   1.000
_cell.angle_alpha   90.00
_cell.angle_beta   90.00
_cell.angle_gamma   90.00
#
_symmetry.space_group_name_H-M   'P 1'
#
loop_
_entity.id
_entity.type
_entity.pdbx_description
1 polymer ?
#
loop_
_entity_poly.entity_id
_entity_poly.type
_entity_poly.pdbx_seq_one_letter_code
_entity_poly.pdbx_strand_id
1 'polypeptide(L)'
;TQLPFLGKPFIGQDSCATYFRLLEETLEMQIPADAFPDSIEGAGGKMGMGMGTGTGTGIVSVVSRGTFTSKKTGKSWNEEFIYRFSRFDDEGRIGCWEIWADALSAWDAVSG
;
A
#
# COMPACT_ATOMS: atom_id res chain seq x y z
N THR A 1 1.19 -16.77 -12.41
CA THR A 1 1.14 -17.12 -10.97
C THR A 1 0.74 -15.87 -10.23
N GLN A 2 -0.29 -15.88 -9.39
CA GLN A 2 -0.77 -14.66 -8.73
C GLN A 2 0.09 -14.31 -7.50
N LEU A 3 0.21 -13.01 -7.17
CA LEU A 3 0.80 -12.56 -5.92
C LEU A 3 0.00 -13.10 -4.72
N PRO A 4 0.65 -13.70 -3.70
CA PRO A 4 -0.03 -14.48 -2.66
C PRO A 4 -0.88 -13.63 -1.70
N PHE A 5 -0.64 -12.31 -1.65
CA PHE A 5 -1.34 -11.34 -0.81
C PHE A 5 -2.44 -10.56 -1.55
N LEU A 6 -2.50 -10.63 -2.88
CA LEU A 6 -3.41 -9.79 -3.66
C LEU A 6 -4.87 -10.16 -3.40
N GLY A 7 -5.69 -9.15 -3.06
CA GLY A 7 -7.12 -9.31 -2.80
C GLY A 7 -7.48 -10.03 -1.49
N LYS A 8 -6.51 -10.21 -0.58
CA LYS A 8 -6.73 -10.91 0.70
C LYS A 8 -6.59 -9.95 1.87
N PRO A 9 -7.57 -9.91 2.80
CA PRO A 9 -7.40 -9.18 4.05
C PRO A 9 -6.47 -9.96 4.99
N PHE A 10 -5.61 -9.23 5.72
CA PHE A 10 -4.78 -9.77 6.79
C PHE A 10 -5.24 -9.13 8.10
N ILE A 11 -5.78 -9.94 9.02
CA ILE A 11 -6.47 -9.46 10.22
C ILE A 11 -5.75 -9.95 11.48
N GLY A 12 -5.44 -9.03 12.39
CA GLY A 12 -4.68 -9.32 13.59
C GLY A 12 -3.17 -9.23 13.37
N GLN A 13 -2.43 -9.05 14.47
CA GLN A 13 -1.00 -8.73 14.47
C GLN A 13 -0.15 -9.76 13.72
N ASP A 14 -0.37 -11.06 13.97
CA ASP A 14 0.39 -12.13 13.33
C ASP A 14 0.14 -12.21 11.81
N SER A 15 -1.09 -11.91 11.40
CA SER A 15 -1.45 -11.87 9.98
C SER A 15 -0.80 -10.68 9.29
N CYS A 16 -0.66 -9.52 9.94
CA CYS A 16 0.09 -8.39 9.40
C CYS A 16 1.56 -8.74 9.18
N ALA A 17 2.20 -9.43 10.14
CA ALA A 17 3.57 -9.91 9.96
C ALA A 17 3.68 -10.91 8.78
N THR A 18 2.67 -11.77 8.60
CA THR A 18 2.59 -12.69 7.46
C THR A 18 2.50 -11.96 6.12
N TYR A 19 1.72 -10.87 6.05
CA TYR A 19 1.64 -10.02 4.85
C TYR A 19 3.02 -9.52 4.43
N PHE A 20 3.78 -8.94 5.37
CA PHE A 20 5.11 -8.41 5.08
C PHE A 20 6.10 -9.47 4.64
N ARG A 21 6.06 -10.67 5.25
CA ARG A 21 6.90 -11.80 4.82
C ARG A 21 6.56 -12.21 3.38
N LEU A 22 5.28 -12.38 3.05
CA LEU A 22 4.86 -12.72 1.69
C LEU A 22 5.25 -11.63 0.68
N LEU A 23 5.13 -10.36 1.05
CA LEU A 23 5.55 -9.24 0.21
C LEU A 23 7.06 -9.30 -0.05
N GLU A 24 7.87 -9.44 1.00
CA GLU A 24 9.32 -9.55 0.90
C GLU A 24 9.76 -10.79 0.13
N GLU A 25 9.14 -11.95 0.31
CA GLU A 25 9.48 -13.19 -0.40
C GLU A 25 9.21 -13.10 -1.91
N THR A 26 8.29 -12.24 -2.33
CA THR A 26 7.83 -12.20 -3.72
C THR A 26 8.33 -11.00 -4.51
N LEU A 27 8.51 -9.85 -3.86
CA LEU A 27 8.86 -8.59 -4.51
C LEU A 27 10.08 -7.93 -3.87
N GLU A 28 10.89 -7.27 -4.70
CA GLU A 28 11.80 -6.22 -4.25
C GLU A 28 11.13 -4.87 -4.50
N MET A 29 11.26 -3.95 -3.54
CA MET A 29 10.64 -2.64 -3.58
C MET A 29 11.70 -1.55 -3.48
N GLN A 30 11.67 -0.62 -4.43
CA GLN A 30 12.51 0.56 -4.44
C GLN A 30 11.60 1.79 -4.41
N ILE A 31 11.51 2.41 -3.25
CA ILE A 31 10.71 3.61 -3.03
C ILE A 31 11.67 4.80 -2.96
N PRO A 32 11.63 5.75 -3.93
CA PRO A 32 12.53 6.89 -3.92
C PRO A 32 12.21 7.85 -2.75
N ALA A 33 13.17 8.68 -2.36
CA ALA A 33 13.01 9.59 -1.21
C ALA A 33 11.88 10.62 -1.40
N ASP A 34 11.58 10.98 -2.65
CA ASP A 34 10.51 11.89 -3.05
C ASP A 34 9.20 11.13 -3.42
N ALA A 35 9.11 9.84 -3.08
CA ALA A 35 7.92 9.04 -3.35
C ALA A 35 6.70 9.49 -2.57
N PHE A 36 6.92 10.18 -1.44
CA PHE A 36 5.87 10.67 -0.57
C PHE A 36 5.84 12.21 -0.58
N PRO A 37 4.66 12.82 -0.44
CA PRO A 37 4.54 14.27 -0.36
C PRO A 37 5.06 14.81 0.98
N ASP A 38 5.73 15.96 0.93
CA ASP A 38 6.45 16.56 2.08
C ASP A 38 5.53 17.09 3.19
N SER A 39 4.28 17.45 2.87
CA SER A 39 3.33 17.93 3.87
C SER A 39 1.87 17.81 3.44
N ILE A 40 0.97 17.85 4.42
CA ILE A 40 -0.48 17.90 4.22
C ILE A 40 -0.93 19.32 3.85
N GLU A 41 -0.26 20.36 4.35
CA GLU A 41 -0.66 21.77 4.19
C GLU A 41 -0.40 22.34 2.78
N GLY A 42 0.32 21.63 1.92
CA GLY A 42 0.56 22.00 0.52
C GLY A 42 0.00 21.00 -0.50
N ALA A 43 -0.80 20.01 -0.07
CA ALA A 43 -1.24 18.91 -0.91
C ALA A 43 -2.32 19.35 -1.91
N GLY A 44 -1.92 20.06 -2.95
CA GLY A 44 -2.64 20.13 -4.21
C GLY A 44 -2.75 18.74 -4.83
N GLY A 45 -3.64 17.90 -4.31
CA GLY A 45 -4.14 16.69 -4.97
C GLY A 45 -3.47 15.34 -4.69
N LYS A 46 -2.47 15.22 -3.80
CA LYS A 46 -1.77 13.91 -3.59
C LYS A 46 -1.85 13.31 -2.18
N MET A 47 -2.47 14.03 -1.24
CA MET A 47 -2.88 13.56 0.08
C MET A 47 -4.29 14.03 0.34
N GLY A 48 -5.16 13.16 0.81
CA GLY A 48 -6.55 13.51 1.12
C GLY A 48 -6.91 13.09 2.54
N MET A 49 -7.47 14.04 3.31
CA MET A 49 -8.12 13.75 4.59
C MET A 49 -9.62 13.79 4.38
N GLY A 50 -10.28 12.66 4.64
CA GLY A 50 -11.75 12.56 4.57
C GLY A 50 -12.34 12.24 5.93
N MET A 51 -13.48 12.84 6.27
CA MET A 51 -14.31 12.32 7.36
C MET A 51 -15.12 11.13 6.83
N GLY A 52 -14.93 9.96 7.44
CA GLY A 52 -15.79 8.81 7.19
C GLY A 52 -17.19 9.03 7.77
N THR A 53 -18.20 8.37 7.21
CA THR A 53 -19.61 8.43 7.67
C THR A 53 -19.90 7.52 8.88
N GLY A 54 -18.88 6.87 9.44
CA GLY A 54 -18.98 6.01 10.63
C GLY A 54 -18.38 6.67 11.87
N THR A 55 -18.61 6.09 13.04
CA THR A 55 -18.14 6.56 14.36
C THR A 55 -16.60 6.56 14.55
N GLY A 56 -15.83 6.38 13.47
CA GLY A 56 -14.37 6.31 13.47
C GLY A 56 -13.74 7.56 12.89
N THR A 57 -13.02 8.28 13.75
CA THR A 57 -11.79 9.06 13.49
C THR A 57 -11.16 8.87 12.09
N GLY A 58 -11.53 9.74 11.13
CA GLY A 58 -10.76 10.10 9.93
C GLY A 58 -10.34 9.00 8.92
N ILE A 59 -10.02 9.43 7.70
CA ILE A 59 -9.34 8.64 6.67
C ILE A 59 -8.20 9.46 6.12
N VAL A 60 -7.01 8.86 6.03
CA VAL A 60 -5.82 9.43 5.38
C VAL A 60 -5.53 8.63 4.12
N SER A 61 -5.47 9.28 2.96
CA SER A 61 -5.02 8.66 1.71
C SER A 61 -3.74 9.32 1.21
N VAL A 62 -2.76 8.50 0.82
CA VAL A 62 -1.42 8.91 0.36
C VAL A 62 -1.16 8.31 -1.01
N VAL A 63 -1.01 9.15 -2.03
CA VAL A 63 -0.53 8.69 -3.34
C VAL A 63 0.99 8.65 -3.31
N SER A 64 1.55 7.52 -3.73
CA SER A 64 3.00 7.29 -3.77
C SER A 64 3.41 6.55 -5.04
N ARG A 65 4.72 6.52 -5.30
CA ARG A 65 5.31 5.87 -6.47
C ARG A 65 6.49 5.01 -6.05
N GLY A 66 6.72 3.92 -6.78
CA GLY A 66 7.85 3.05 -6.54
C GLY A 66 8.16 2.15 -7.73
N THR A 67 9.34 1.55 -7.72
CA THR A 67 9.68 0.46 -8.64
C THR A 67 9.58 -0.85 -7.89
N PHE A 68 8.82 -1.78 -8.45
CA PHE A 68 8.66 -3.13 -7.93
C PHE A 68 9.32 -4.11 -8.89
N THR A 69 10.00 -5.13 -8.34
CA THR A 69 10.63 -6.19 -9.13
C THR A 69 10.14 -7.54 -8.64
N SER A 70 9.66 -8.38 -9.55
CA SER A 70 9.31 -9.76 -9.20
C SER A 70 10.58 -10.56 -8.92
N LYS A 71 10.71 -11.11 -7.71
CA LYS A 71 11.80 -12.02 -7.37
C LYS A 71 11.74 -13.32 -8.18
N LYS A 72 10.56 -13.70 -8.66
CA LYS A 72 10.36 -14.91 -9.47
C LYS A 72 10.86 -14.74 -10.90
N THR A 73 10.46 -13.65 -11.57
CA THR A 73 10.69 -13.47 -13.01
C THR A 73 11.82 -12.48 -13.32
N GLY A 74 12.26 -11.70 -12.34
CA GLY A 74 13.21 -10.60 -12.50
C GLY A 74 12.63 -9.38 -13.23
N LYS A 75 11.35 -9.40 -13.63
CA LYS A 75 10.71 -8.27 -14.32
C LYS A 75 10.39 -7.16 -13.32
N SER A 76 10.68 -5.93 -13.71
CA SER A 76 10.37 -4.73 -12.93
C SER A 76 9.29 -3.88 -13.58
N TRP A 77 8.53 -3.16 -12.77
CA TRP A 77 7.59 -2.14 -13.22
C TRP A 77 7.59 -0.94 -12.29
N ASN A 78 7.23 0.22 -12.86
CA ASN A 78 6.97 1.42 -12.08
C ASN A 78 5.49 1.42 -11.70
N GLU A 79 5.21 1.72 -10.45
CA GLU A 79 3.87 1.66 -9.87
C GLU A 79 3.54 3.02 -9.25
N GLU A 80 2.30 3.45 -9.43
CA GLU A 80 1.66 4.48 -8.60
C GLU A 80 0.60 3.79 -7.76
N PHE A 81 0.74 3.89 -6.44
CA PHE A 81 -0.14 3.20 -5.49
C PHE A 81 -0.63 4.16 -4.41
N ILE A 82 -1.71 3.78 -3.74
CA ILE A 82 -2.32 4.54 -2.66
C ILE A 82 -2.20 3.76 -1.37
N TYR A 83 -1.61 4.37 -0.34
CA TYR A 83 -1.81 3.94 1.04
C TYR A 83 -3.03 4.64 1.62
N ARG A 84 -3.99 3.85 2.11
CA ARG A 84 -5.18 4.34 2.78
C ARG A 84 -5.18 3.84 4.22
N PHE A 85 -5.19 4.77 5.16
CA PHE A 85 -5.24 4.52 6.59
C PHE A 85 -6.59 4.96 7.15
N SER A 86 -7.21 4.10 7.96
CA SER A 86 -8.51 4.38 8.56
C SER A 86 -8.70 3.63 9.88
N ARG A 87 -9.84 3.86 10.55
CA ARG A 87 -10.20 3.23 11.83
C ARG A 87 -9.15 3.48 12.90
N PHE A 88 -8.72 4.73 13.02
CA PHE A 88 -7.75 5.10 14.04
C PHE A 88 -8.35 4.88 15.44
N ASP A 89 -7.57 4.39 16.40
CA ASP A 89 -8.03 4.35 17.80
C ASP A 89 -7.89 5.73 18.47
N ASP A 90 -8.31 5.82 19.73
CA ASP A 90 -8.24 7.07 20.51
C ASP A 90 -6.79 7.55 20.76
N GLU A 91 -5.81 6.67 20.59
CA GLU A 91 -4.38 6.98 20.66
C GLU A 91 -3.79 7.33 19.28
N GLY A 92 -4.60 7.32 18.22
CA GLY A 92 -4.18 7.61 16.85
C GLY A 92 -3.44 6.47 16.16
N ARG A 93 -3.51 5.23 16.67
CA ARG A 93 -2.94 4.05 16.02
C ARG A 93 -3.83 3.59 14.87
N ILE A 94 -3.22 3.07 13.81
CA ILE A 94 -3.93 2.64 12.60
C ILE A 94 -4.68 1.33 12.88
N GLY A 95 -6.00 1.33 12.74
CA GLY A 95 -6.82 0.11 12.82
C GLY A 95 -7.03 -0.59 11.47
N CYS A 96 -6.84 0.11 10.35
CA CYS A 96 -6.92 -0.46 9.00
C CYS A 96 -5.95 0.22 8.05
N TRP A 97 -5.14 -0.58 7.36
CA TRP A 97 -4.22 -0.14 6.31
C TRP A 97 -4.51 -0.91 5.03
N GLU A 98 -4.81 -0.16 3.97
CA GLU A 98 -5.06 -0.69 2.64
C GLU A 98 -4.03 -0.14 1.66
N ILE A 99 -3.71 -0.96 0.65
CA ILE A 99 -2.79 -0.61 -0.44
C ILE A 99 -3.53 -0.85 -1.74
N TRP A 100 -3.70 0.21 -2.52
CA TRP A 100 -4.39 0.16 -3.82
C TRP A 100 -3.35 0.40 -4.90
N ALA A 101 -3.22 -0.53 -5.85
CA ALA A 101 -2.20 -0.51 -6.88
C ALA A 101 -2.73 -1.17 -8.16
N ASP A 102 -2.02 -1.05 -9.28
CA ASP A 102 -2.41 -1.69 -10.53
C ASP A 102 -2.15 -3.22 -10.52
N ALA A 103 -3.24 -3.98 -10.37
CA ALA A 103 -3.18 -5.44 -10.40
C ALA A 103 -2.75 -6.01 -11.76
N LEU A 104 -2.96 -5.27 -12.87
CA LEU A 104 -2.61 -5.74 -14.22
C LEU A 104 -1.10 -5.69 -14.44
N SER A 105 -0.45 -4.57 -14.13
CA SER A 105 1.01 -4.43 -14.19
C SER A 105 1.71 -5.47 -13.33
N ALA A 106 1.21 -5.69 -12.11
CA ALA A 106 1.72 -6.74 -11.23
C ALA A 106 1.57 -8.13 -11.87
N TRP A 107 0.39 -8.45 -12.44
CA TRP A 107 0.12 -9.75 -13.05
C TRP A 107 1.05 -10.05 -14.25
N ASP A 108 1.28 -9.07 -15.12
CA ASP A 108 2.18 -9.22 -16.29
C ASP A 108 3.64 -9.48 -15.85
N ALA A 109 4.08 -8.79 -14.79
CA ALA A 109 5.40 -8.99 -14.21
C ALA A 109 5.57 -10.41 -13.63
N VAL A 110 4.57 -10.97 -12.94
CA VAL A 110 4.70 -12.24 -12.22
C VAL A 110 4.25 -13.50 -12.99
N SER A 111 3.61 -13.34 -14.15
CA SER A 111 3.05 -14.45 -14.93
C SER A 111 4.02 -15.15 -15.88
N GLY A 112 5.31 -14.81 -15.81
CA GLY A 112 6.39 -15.57 -16.44
C GLY A 112 6.49 -17.02 -15.95
#